data_AF-A0A7D9IC40-F1
#
_entry.id   AF-A0A7D9IC40-F1
#
_cell.length_a   1.000
_cell.length_b   1.000
_cell.length_c   1.000
_cell.angle_alpha   90.00
_cell.angle_beta   90.00
_cell.angle_gamma   90.00
#
_symmetry.space_group_name_H-M   'P 1'
#
loop_
_entity.id
_entity.type
_entity.pdbx_description
1 polymer ?
#
loop_
_entity_poly.entity_id
_entity_poly.type
_entity_poly.pdbx_seq_one_letter_code
_entity_poly.pdbx_strand_id
1 'polypeptide(L)'
;MNNQARTSRAERHVRPHESNITAIHDVSSPTTVPAMSIPAQPKPAPGLFMFGRLAFLDNKVSRCYGCGEALKPGGSIPDPPDDLVVTTRLNRLYYNQDGQLQTSPRISSVYFHLNPQCVRAACPLFAVTSCQIPNDLVSFLSLQHQKALLERFGIAYVS
;
A
#
# COMPACT_ATOMS: atom_id res chain seq x y z
N MET A 1 -51.72 -24.38 -9.26
CA MET A 1 -52.20 -24.16 -10.64
C MET A 1 -51.26 -23.18 -11.32
N ASN A 2 -50.64 -23.62 -12.43
CA ASN A 2 -50.24 -22.88 -13.64
C ASN A 2 -49.89 -21.38 -13.51
N ASN A 3 -48.72 -20.91 -13.98
CA ASN A 3 -48.40 -20.92 -15.41
C ASN A 3 -46.88 -20.83 -15.71
N GLN A 4 -46.48 -21.67 -16.68
CA GLN A 4 -45.34 -21.51 -17.59
C GLN A 4 -45.59 -20.24 -18.47
N ALA A 5 -44.68 -19.59 -19.20
CA ALA A 5 -43.65 -20.07 -20.11
C ALA A 5 -42.94 -18.86 -20.76
N ARG A 6 -41.66 -19.02 -21.17
CA ARG A 6 -41.08 -18.76 -22.53
C ARG A 6 -41.18 -17.34 -23.12
N THR A 7 -40.27 -16.76 -23.91
CA THR A 7 -39.04 -17.14 -24.65
C THR A 7 -38.54 -15.88 -25.40
N SER A 8 -37.22 -15.77 -25.65
CA SER A 8 -36.53 -15.39 -26.92
C SER A 8 -36.93 -14.09 -27.68
N ARG A 9 -36.17 -13.40 -28.53
CA ARG A 9 -34.76 -13.28 -28.98
C ARG A 9 -34.85 -12.42 -30.27
N ALA A 10 -34.05 -11.35 -30.37
CA ALA A 10 -33.43 -10.76 -31.59
C ALA A 10 -34.25 -10.01 -32.69
N GLU A 11 -33.44 -9.18 -33.38
CA GLU A 11 -33.55 -8.53 -34.73
C GLU A 11 -34.02 -7.07 -34.74
N ARG A 12 -33.15 -6.06 -34.91
CA ARG A 12 -32.33 -5.54 -36.04
C ARG A 12 -33.07 -4.71 -37.10
N HIS A 13 -32.54 -3.48 -37.25
CA HIS A 13 -32.50 -2.58 -38.42
C HIS A 13 -33.75 -1.78 -38.82
N VAL A 14 -33.60 -0.45 -38.92
CA VAL A 14 -33.71 0.39 -40.15
C VAL A 14 -33.31 1.85 -39.79
N ARG A 15 -32.50 2.51 -40.66
CA ARG A 15 -32.19 3.96 -40.63
C ARG A 15 -33.24 4.75 -41.46
N PRO A 16 -33.37 6.07 -41.24
CA PRO A 16 -32.99 7.06 -42.28
C PRO A 16 -32.29 8.30 -41.66
N HIS A 17 -31.21 8.87 -42.23
CA HIS A 17 -31.06 9.79 -43.38
C HIS A 17 -30.93 11.27 -42.93
N GLU A 18 -29.79 11.89 -43.29
CA GLU A 18 -29.56 13.35 -43.52
C GLU A 18 -29.69 14.34 -42.33
N SER A 19 -28.92 15.43 -42.16
CA SER A 19 -27.87 16.12 -42.92
C SER A 19 -27.09 17.07 -41.99
N ASN A 20 -25.78 17.18 -42.27
CA ASN A 20 -24.87 18.33 -42.17
C ASN A 20 -25.22 19.55 -41.28
N ILE A 21 -24.30 19.97 -40.38
CA ILE A 21 -23.87 21.37 -40.14
C ILE A 21 -22.63 21.38 -39.22
N THR A 22 -21.65 22.17 -39.64
CA THR A 22 -20.34 22.51 -39.06
C THR A 22 -20.39 22.93 -37.58
N ALA A 23 -19.47 22.41 -36.75
CA ALA A 23 -19.17 23.00 -35.44
C ALA A 23 -17.67 22.88 -35.09
N ILE A 24 -16.99 24.02 -35.24
CA ILE A 24 -15.97 24.61 -34.35
C ILE A 24 -15.15 23.67 -33.44
N HIS A 25 -13.84 23.76 -33.65
CA HIS A 25 -12.79 23.26 -32.76
C HIS A 25 -12.93 23.92 -31.38
N ASP A 26 -13.33 23.15 -30.36
CA ASP A 26 -13.15 23.54 -28.97
C ASP A 26 -11.96 22.79 -28.37
N VAL A 27 -10.92 23.57 -28.10
CA VAL A 27 -9.73 23.18 -27.37
C VAL A 27 -10.13 23.10 -25.90
N SER A 28 -10.27 21.87 -25.39
CA SER A 28 -10.27 21.61 -23.95
C SER A 28 -9.52 20.31 -23.68
N SER A 29 -8.19 20.38 -23.82
CA SER A 29 -7.29 19.35 -23.28
C SER A 29 -7.53 19.24 -21.77
N PRO A 30 -7.76 18.04 -21.21
CA PRO A 30 -7.79 17.89 -19.76
C PRO A 30 -6.38 18.16 -19.23
N THR A 31 -6.25 19.22 -18.43
CA THR A 31 -5.05 19.50 -17.62
C THR A 31 -4.83 18.29 -16.72
N THR A 32 -3.97 17.38 -17.19
CA THR A 32 -3.45 16.29 -16.39
C THR A 32 -2.52 16.94 -15.38
N VAL A 33 -3.05 17.20 -14.18
CA VAL A 33 -2.21 17.54 -13.03
C VAL A 33 -1.17 16.43 -12.89
N PRO A 34 0.13 16.74 -12.93
CA PRO A 34 1.15 15.72 -12.74
C PRO A 34 0.94 15.14 -11.34
N ALA A 35 0.67 13.84 -11.27
CA ALA A 35 0.70 13.11 -10.03
C ALA A 35 2.07 13.38 -9.40
N MET A 36 2.10 14.07 -8.26
CA MET A 36 3.33 14.31 -7.52
C MET A 36 3.98 12.95 -7.31
N SER A 37 5.12 12.73 -7.97
CA SER A 37 5.91 11.52 -7.82
C SER A 37 6.40 11.47 -6.39
N ILE A 38 5.78 10.61 -5.59
CA ILE A 38 6.22 10.29 -4.23
C ILE A 38 7.70 9.88 -4.34
N PRO A 39 8.62 10.52 -3.59
CA PRO A 39 10.02 10.10 -3.56
C PRO A 39 10.08 8.60 -3.25
N ALA A 40 10.58 7.81 -4.20
CA ALA A 40 10.63 6.37 -4.05
C ALA A 40 11.67 6.04 -2.98
N GLN A 41 11.22 5.59 -1.80
CA GLN A 41 12.15 5.12 -0.79
C GLN A 41 12.94 3.91 -1.30
N PRO A 42 14.24 3.81 -0.95
CA PRO A 42 15.05 2.66 -1.29
C PRO A 42 14.39 1.40 -0.70
N LYS A 43 14.19 0.39 -1.56
CA LYS A 43 13.62 -0.89 -1.14
C LYS A 43 14.71 -1.70 -0.43
N PRO A 44 14.48 -2.22 0.78
CA PRO A 44 15.46 -3.06 1.46
C PRO A 44 15.80 -4.30 0.62
N ALA A 45 17.03 -4.80 0.77
CA ALA A 45 17.33 -6.15 0.29
C ALA A 45 16.43 -7.17 1.03
N PRO A 46 16.11 -8.33 0.42
CA PRO A 46 15.32 -9.35 1.09
C PRO A 46 15.92 -9.73 2.46
N GLY A 47 15.09 -9.78 3.49
CA GLY A 47 15.52 -10.09 4.86
C GLY A 47 16.15 -8.93 5.65
N LEU A 48 16.46 -7.79 5.02
CA LEU A 48 16.82 -6.56 5.74
C LEU A 48 15.58 -5.79 6.17
N PHE A 49 15.63 -5.20 7.36
CA PHE A 49 14.54 -4.41 7.92
C PHE A 49 14.94 -2.94 7.91
N MET A 50 14.04 -2.08 7.44
CA MET A 50 14.24 -0.63 7.38
C MET A 50 13.02 0.10 7.93
N PHE A 51 13.21 1.31 8.45
CA PHE A 51 12.10 2.21 8.75
C PHE A 51 11.65 2.97 7.49
N GLY A 52 10.38 3.35 7.45
CA GLY A 52 9.81 4.21 6.42
C GLY A 52 8.60 4.97 6.94
N ARG A 53 8.16 6.01 6.22
CA ARG A 53 6.95 6.78 6.58
C ARG A 53 5.82 6.49 5.62
N LEU A 54 4.62 6.30 6.14
CA LEU A 54 3.41 6.04 5.36
C LEU A 54 3.12 7.12 4.30
N ALA A 55 3.54 8.36 4.54
CA ALA A 55 3.46 9.47 3.59
C ALA A 55 4.28 9.28 2.32
N PHE A 56 5.32 8.44 2.36
CA PHE A 56 6.23 8.17 1.24
C PHE A 56 5.96 6.82 0.57
N LEU A 57 4.91 6.11 0.99
CA LEU A 57 4.54 4.82 0.44
C LEU A 57 3.38 4.91 -0.53
N ASP A 58 3.28 3.93 -1.43
CA ASP A 58 2.15 3.77 -2.34
C ASP A 58 0.82 3.73 -1.56
N ASN A 59 -0.22 4.38 -2.10
CA ASN A 59 -1.55 4.44 -1.49
C ASN A 59 -2.18 3.05 -1.28
N LYS A 60 -1.72 2.02 -2.00
CA LYS A 60 -2.14 0.62 -1.81
C LYS A 60 -1.60 0.00 -0.52
N VAL A 61 -0.63 0.62 0.14
CA VAL A 61 -0.15 0.17 1.47
C VAL A 61 -1.16 0.57 2.52
N SER A 62 -1.94 -0.42 2.97
CA SER A 62 -3.08 -0.18 3.87
C SER A 62 -3.12 -1.09 5.10
N ARG A 63 -2.46 -2.26 5.09
CA ARG A 63 -2.53 -3.24 6.17
C ARG A 63 -1.16 -3.64 6.68
N CYS A 64 -1.07 -3.79 8.00
CA CYS A 64 0.09 -4.34 8.67
C CYS A 64 0.15 -5.83 8.39
N TYR A 65 1.30 -6.30 7.94
CA TYR A 65 1.48 -7.71 7.59
C TYR A 65 1.51 -8.63 8.82
N GLY A 66 1.87 -8.11 9.99
CA GLY A 66 1.96 -8.87 11.23
C GLY A 66 0.62 -9.10 11.91
N CYS A 67 -0.08 -8.01 12.27
CA CYS A 67 -1.35 -8.08 13.00
C CYS A 67 -2.58 -8.04 12.09
N GLY A 68 -2.44 -7.71 10.81
CA GLY A 68 -3.56 -7.57 9.88
C GLY A 68 -4.35 -6.27 10.00
N GLU A 69 -4.12 -5.45 11.03
CA GLU A 69 -4.83 -4.19 11.23
C GLU A 69 -4.41 -3.11 10.23
N ALA A 70 -5.25 -2.07 10.11
CA ALA A 70 -5.01 -0.96 9.20
C ALA A 70 -3.76 -0.16 9.59
N LEU A 71 -2.91 0.15 8.62
CA LEU A 71 -1.81 1.11 8.75
C LEU A 71 -2.29 2.55 8.61
N LYS A 72 -3.38 2.75 7.88
CA LYS A 72 -4.05 4.04 7.65
C LYS A 72 -5.50 3.96 8.13
N PRO A 73 -5.76 3.98 9.45
CA PRO A 73 -7.12 3.91 9.99
C PRO A 73 -8.00 5.02 9.41
N GLY A 74 -9.20 4.69 8.94
CA GLY A 74 -10.07 5.67 8.26
C GLY A 74 -9.53 6.16 6.91
N GLY A 75 -8.49 5.54 6.36
CA GLY A 75 -7.85 5.94 5.10
C GLY A 75 -6.86 7.10 5.22
N SER A 76 -6.69 7.67 6.42
CA SER A 76 -5.73 8.76 6.67
C SER A 76 -4.42 8.23 7.23
N ILE A 77 -3.34 8.99 6.99
CA ILE A 77 -2.06 8.74 7.64
C ILE A 77 -2.20 9.18 9.10
N PRO A 78 -1.90 8.32 10.09
CA PRO A 78 -1.95 8.68 11.50
C PRO A 78 -0.91 9.75 11.85
N ASP A 79 -1.02 10.34 13.05
CA ASP A 79 -0.01 11.28 13.54
C ASP A 79 1.27 10.54 14.00
N PRO A 80 2.41 11.25 14.06
CA PRO A 80 3.62 10.70 14.66
C PRO A 80 3.40 10.17 16.08
N PRO A 81 4.05 9.07 16.47
CA PRO A 81 5.03 8.29 15.70
C PRO A 81 4.42 7.19 14.84
N ASP A 82 3.10 7.05 14.80
CA ASP A 82 2.43 5.88 14.23
C ASP A 82 2.28 5.95 12.70
N ASP A 83 2.69 7.07 12.07
CA ASP A 83 2.94 7.15 10.63
C ASP A 83 4.25 6.50 10.19
N LEU A 84 5.09 6.09 11.14
CA LEU A 84 6.29 5.31 10.89
C LEU A 84 5.96 3.81 10.82
N VAL A 85 6.63 3.12 9.90
CA VAL A 85 6.48 1.68 9.70
C VAL A 85 7.84 1.01 9.61
N VAL A 86 7.85 -0.29 9.88
CA VAL A 86 8.98 -1.17 9.53
C VAL A 86 8.65 -1.83 8.20
N THR A 87 9.62 -1.90 7.29
CA THR A 87 9.48 -2.58 6.01
C THR A 87 10.61 -3.58 5.77
N THR A 88 10.28 -4.67 5.10
CA THR A 88 11.22 -5.65 4.56
C THR A 88 10.67 -6.21 3.26
N ARG A 89 11.45 -7.03 2.57
CA ARG A 89 11.02 -7.77 1.39
C ARG A 89 11.06 -9.27 1.67
N LEU A 90 9.94 -9.94 1.44
CA LEU A 90 9.79 -11.39 1.65
C LEU A 90 8.82 -12.02 0.66
N ASN A 91 8.87 -13.34 0.56
CA ASN A 91 7.83 -14.14 -0.08
C ASN A 91 6.61 -14.18 0.85
N ARG A 92 5.52 -13.51 0.46
CA ARG A 92 4.35 -13.35 1.33
C ARG A 92 3.61 -14.67 1.51
N LEU A 93 3.28 -15.00 2.75
CA LEU A 93 2.26 -15.96 3.11
C LEU A 93 0.85 -15.40 2.80
N TYR A 94 -0.01 -16.25 2.25
CA TYR A 94 -1.43 -15.97 1.99
C TYR A 94 -2.23 -17.27 2.04
N TYR A 95 -3.53 -17.19 2.31
CA TYR A 95 -4.44 -18.34 2.22
C TYR A 95 -5.00 -18.44 0.80
N ASN A 96 -4.97 -19.63 0.20
CA ASN A 96 -5.64 -19.89 -1.08
C ASN A 96 -7.16 -20.06 -0.89
N GLN A 97 -7.88 -20.32 -1.98
CA GLN A 97 -9.34 -20.52 -1.95
C GLN A 97 -9.76 -21.74 -1.11
N ASP A 98 -8.87 -22.72 -0.96
CA ASP A 98 -9.08 -23.92 -0.14
C ASP A 98 -8.70 -23.71 1.35
N GLY A 99 -8.34 -22.49 1.74
CA GLY A 99 -7.91 -22.17 3.11
C GLY A 99 -6.53 -22.69 3.48
N GLN A 100 -5.73 -23.17 2.52
CA GLN A 100 -4.36 -23.59 2.75
C GLN A 100 -3.40 -22.40 2.73
N LEU A 101 -2.49 -22.38 3.70
CA LEU A 101 -1.43 -21.39 3.75
C LEU A 101 -0.40 -21.67 2.65
N GLN A 102 -0.21 -20.69 1.78
CA GLN A 102 0.70 -20.75 0.65
C GLN A 102 1.75 -19.64 0.75
N THR A 103 2.92 -19.88 0.16
CA THR A 103 3.98 -18.88 0.04
C THR A 103 4.01 -18.36 -1.39
N SER A 104 3.93 -17.04 -1.55
CA SER A 104 4.01 -16.41 -2.87
C SER A 104 5.38 -16.67 -3.50
N PRO A 105 5.45 -17.03 -4.80
CA PRO A 105 6.73 -17.21 -5.48
C PRO A 105 7.48 -15.89 -5.70
N ARG A 106 6.83 -14.74 -5.48
CA ARG A 106 7.42 -13.42 -5.70
C ARG A 106 7.76 -12.73 -4.39
N ILE A 107 8.97 -12.18 -4.32
CA ILE A 107 9.39 -11.30 -3.24
C ILE A 107 8.75 -9.92 -3.43
N SER A 108 8.09 -9.43 -2.38
CA SER A 108 7.47 -8.10 -2.38
C SER A 108 7.66 -7.40 -1.03
N SER A 109 7.58 -6.07 -1.03
CA SER A 109 7.69 -5.29 0.20
C SER A 109 6.49 -5.55 1.10
N VAL A 110 6.72 -5.78 2.38
CA VAL A 110 5.69 -5.82 3.42
C VAL A 110 5.94 -4.70 4.42
N TYR A 111 4.90 -4.33 5.14
CA TYR A 111 4.92 -3.20 6.06
C TYR A 111 4.28 -3.61 7.37
N PHE A 112 4.88 -3.17 8.46
CA PHE A 112 4.44 -3.45 9.82
C PHE A 112 4.24 -2.12 10.54
N HIS A 113 3.30 -2.07 11.49
CA HIS A 113 3.27 -0.98 12.47
C HIS A 113 4.64 -0.85 13.16
N LEU A 114 4.90 0.32 13.73
CA LEU A 114 6.06 0.57 14.58
C LEU A 114 5.96 -0.19 15.92
N ASN A 115 5.99 -1.53 15.85
CA ASN A 115 5.87 -2.46 16.95
C ASN A 115 6.65 -3.75 16.60
N PRO A 116 7.69 -4.14 17.35
CA PRO A 116 8.47 -5.35 17.09
C PRO A 116 7.62 -6.63 17.07
N GLN A 117 6.51 -6.69 17.81
CA GLN A 117 5.64 -7.87 17.82
C GLN A 117 4.92 -8.08 16.49
N CYS A 118 4.59 -6.99 15.78
CA CYS A 118 4.06 -7.11 14.42
C CYS A 118 5.09 -7.72 13.47
N VAL A 119 6.37 -7.37 13.62
CA VAL A 119 7.44 -7.94 12.80
C VAL A 119 7.65 -9.42 13.16
N ARG A 120 7.70 -9.76 14.46
CA ARG A 120 7.92 -11.13 14.93
C ARG A 120 6.80 -12.10 14.55
N ALA A 121 5.56 -11.62 14.41
CA ALA A 121 4.46 -12.43 13.94
C ALA A 121 4.72 -13.05 12.55
N ALA A 122 5.43 -12.33 11.68
CA ALA A 122 5.82 -12.82 10.35
C ALA A 122 7.25 -13.37 10.30
N CYS A 123 8.15 -12.82 11.12
CA CYS A 123 9.58 -13.13 11.15
C CYS A 123 10.02 -13.44 12.59
N PRO A 124 9.82 -14.68 13.09
CA PRO A 124 10.06 -15.02 14.51
C PRO A 124 11.50 -14.76 14.99
N LEU A 125 12.48 -14.86 14.09
CA LEU A 125 13.90 -14.61 14.37
C LEU A 125 14.29 -13.13 14.26
N PHE A 126 13.32 -12.21 14.13
CA PHE A 126 13.59 -10.78 14.01
C PHE A 126 14.29 -10.23 15.26
N ALA A 127 15.45 -9.61 15.02
CA ALA A 127 16.20 -8.85 16.02
C ALA A 127 16.05 -7.35 15.74
N VAL A 128 15.71 -6.58 16.77
CA VAL A 128 15.51 -5.12 16.70
C VAL A 128 16.75 -4.38 16.19
N THR A 129 17.94 -4.87 16.54
CA THR A 129 19.24 -4.36 16.09
C THR A 129 19.51 -4.52 14.60
N SER A 130 18.70 -5.33 13.89
CA SER A 130 18.80 -5.50 12.44
C SER A 130 18.07 -4.41 11.64
N CYS A 131 17.25 -3.58 12.30
CA CYS A 131 16.57 -2.46 11.65
C CYS A 131 17.52 -1.31 11.34
N GLN A 132 17.46 -0.82 10.11
CA GLN A 132 18.23 0.34 9.65
C GLN A 132 17.33 1.56 9.50
N ILE A 133 17.84 2.73 9.88
CA ILE A 133 17.22 4.02 9.55
C ILE A 133 17.83 4.48 8.22
N PRO A 134 17.04 4.60 7.14
CA PRO A 134 17.52 5.15 5.89
C PRO A 134 17.97 6.62 6.06
N ASN A 135 19.08 7.02 5.44
CA ASN A 135 19.59 8.40 5.55
C ASN A 135 18.59 9.45 5.04
N ASP A 136 17.81 9.13 4.01
CA ASP A 136 16.76 9.99 3.46
C ASP A 136 15.57 10.16 4.42
N LEU A 137 15.37 9.21 5.35
CA LEU A 137 14.31 9.27 6.33
C LEU A 137 14.64 10.19 7.52
N VAL A 138 15.92 10.30 7.86
CA VAL A 138 16.44 11.03 9.02
C VAL A 138 15.82 12.42 9.17
N SER A 139 15.84 13.22 8.10
CA SER A 139 15.35 14.62 8.11
C SER A 139 13.86 14.74 8.39
N PHE A 140 13.12 13.63 8.36
CA PHE A 140 11.68 13.57 8.63
C PHE A 140 11.34 12.97 10.00
N LEU A 141 12.34 12.58 10.79
CA LEU A 141 12.15 12.02 12.12
C LEU A 141 12.00 13.12 13.18
N SER A 142 10.75 13.47 13.49
CA SER A 142 10.42 14.32 14.65
C SER A 142 10.86 13.70 15.98
N LEU A 143 10.88 14.50 17.05
CA LEU A 143 11.17 14.04 18.42
C LEU A 143 10.28 12.87 18.87
N GLN A 144 9.00 12.87 18.44
CA GLN A 144 8.08 11.78 18.76
C GLN A 144 8.51 10.45 18.13
N HIS A 145 8.99 10.49 16.88
CA HIS A 145 9.56 9.31 16.22
C HIS A 145 10.81 8.82 16.94
N GLN A 146 11.74 9.74 17.25
CA GLN A 146 13.00 9.39 17.91
C GLN A 146 12.75 8.73 19.27
N LYS A 147 11.85 9.30 20.06
CA LYS A 147 11.42 8.71 21.34
C LYS A 147 10.83 7.31 21.14
N ALA A 148 9.94 7.13 20.17
CA ALA A 148 9.33 5.83 19.90
C ALA A 148 10.34 4.79 19.39
N LEU A 149 11.31 5.18 18.55
CA LEU A 149 12.40 4.31 18.10
C LEU A 149 13.28 3.87 19.27
N LEU A 150 13.58 4.77 20.20
CA LEU A 150 14.33 4.45 21.41
C LEU A 150 13.54 3.50 22.32
N GLU A 151 12.29 3.84 22.64
CA GLU A 151 11.45 3.07 23.58
C GLU A 151 11.05 1.69 23.04
N ARG A 152 10.68 1.61 21.75
CA ARG A 152 10.13 0.38 21.15
C ARG A 152 11.20 -0.47 20.47
N PHE A 153 12.26 0.14 19.94
CA PHE A 153 13.31 -0.55 19.17
C PHE A 153 14.71 -0.47 19.81
N GLY A 154 14.91 0.32 20.87
CA GLY A 154 16.23 0.50 21.49
C GLY A 154 17.20 1.29 20.61
N ILE A 155 16.69 2.01 19.61
CA ILE A 155 17.52 2.71 18.63
C ILE A 155 17.58 4.19 19.03
N ALA A 156 18.72 4.59 19.56
CA ALA A 156 19.04 6.00 19.75
C ALA A 156 19.47 6.60 18.41
N TYR A 157 18.86 7.72 18.06
CA TYR A 157 19.29 8.53 16.93
C TYR A 157 19.56 9.95 17.45
N VAL A 158 20.80 10.41 17.26
CA VAL A 158 21.22 11.78 17.56
C VAL A 158 21.55 12.40 16.21
N SER A 159 20.73 13.37 15.79
CA SER A 159 20.95 14.16 14.57
C SER A 159 22.19 15.03 14.69
#